data_AF-A0A6N9HHW9-F1
#
_entry.id   AF-A0A6N9HHW9-F1
#
_cell.length_a   1.000
_cell.length_b   1.000
_cell.length_c   1.000
_cell.angle_alpha   90.00
_cell.angle_beta   90.00
_cell.angle_gamma   90.00
#
_symmetry.space_group_name_H-M   'P 1'
#
loop_
_entity.id
_entity.type
_entity.pdbx_description
1 polymer ?
#
loop_
_entity_poly.entity_id
_entity_poly.type
_entity_poly.pdbx_seq_one_letter_code
_entity_poly.pdbx_strand_id
1 'polypeptide(L)'
;MATRGASLSFLAGYVDTLGFIALHGLFTAHVTGNFVLIGREAVTPGHDVLLKLLAFPAFMAGIVAVRALVRRQQRAGDDALRSSHLLQAALMMASAACGLAGAGDIATGLLCAAAMGAQNGYGKLLLAQLPASTVMTGNVTQLVIDALDRAGGTPRPALLSLASGVVGFAAGCVAGAVAARWGMGLGLLPAVAALLVMAALSKAQ
;
A
#
# COMPACT_ATOMS: atom_id res chain seq x y z
N MET A 1 -5.11 17.45 3.31
CA MET A 1 -3.99 16.59 3.74
C MET A 1 -4.49 15.30 4.40
N ALA A 2 -5.32 15.38 5.46
CA ALA A 2 -5.87 14.20 6.14
C ALA A 2 -6.60 13.21 5.20
N THR A 3 -7.42 13.72 4.27
CA THR A 3 -8.14 12.87 3.29
C THR A 3 -7.22 12.04 2.41
N ARG A 4 -6.11 12.61 1.93
CA ARG A 4 -5.12 11.87 1.11
C ARG A 4 -4.42 10.77 1.90
N GLY A 5 -4.01 11.07 3.13
CA GLY A 5 -3.40 10.08 4.03
C GLY A 5 -4.34 8.93 4.34
N ALA A 6 -5.62 9.24 4.60
CA ALA A 6 -6.66 8.24 4.81
C ALA A 6 -6.91 7.38 3.55
N SER A 7 -6.98 7.97 2.35
CA SER A 7 -7.15 7.22 1.10
C SER A 7 -5.99 6.26 0.83
N LEU A 8 -4.73 6.70 1.01
CA LEU A 8 -3.56 5.82 0.84
C LEU A 8 -3.51 4.72 1.91
N SER A 9 -3.92 5.04 3.14
CA SER A 9 -3.99 4.04 4.22
C SER A 9 -5.10 3.02 3.95
N PHE A 10 -6.25 3.46 3.44
CA PHE A 10 -7.31 2.57 2.96
C PHE A 10 -6.82 1.64 1.86
N LEU A 11 -6.15 2.18 0.83
CA LEU A 11 -5.55 1.37 -0.23
C LEU A 11 -4.55 0.36 0.32
N ALA A 12 -3.71 0.76 1.28
CA ALA A 12 -2.78 -0.14 1.92
C ALA A 12 -3.49 -1.31 2.61
N GLY A 13 -4.48 -1.04 3.47
CA GLY A 13 -5.23 -2.10 4.15
C GLY A 13 -6.02 -2.99 3.21
N TYR A 14 -6.63 -2.40 2.18
CA TYR A 14 -7.40 -3.09 1.16
C TYR A 14 -6.58 -4.09 0.37
N VAL A 15 -5.49 -3.62 -0.24
CA VAL A 15 -4.66 -4.43 -1.13
C VAL A 15 -3.92 -5.51 -0.35
N ASP A 16 -3.51 -5.18 0.87
CA ASP A 16 -2.79 -6.12 1.72
C ASP A 16 -3.69 -7.26 2.22
N THR A 17 -4.94 -6.96 2.61
CA THR A 17 -5.91 -7.99 3.04
C THR A 17 -6.42 -8.82 1.87
N LEU A 18 -6.69 -8.17 0.74
CA LEU A 18 -7.05 -8.86 -0.51
C LEU A 18 -5.94 -9.82 -0.93
N GLY A 19 -4.69 -9.36 -0.97
CA GLY A 19 -3.52 -10.18 -1.29
C GLY A 19 -3.30 -11.30 -0.29
N PHE A 20 -3.46 -11.04 1.01
CA PHE A 20 -3.30 -12.07 2.03
C PHE A 20 -4.29 -13.23 1.84
N ILE A 21 -5.55 -12.93 1.54
CA ILE A 21 -6.59 -13.96 1.33
C ILE A 21 -6.42 -14.65 -0.03
N ALA A 22 -6.11 -13.89 -1.08
CA ALA A 22 -6.08 -14.41 -2.44
C ALA A 22 -4.74 -15.05 -2.86
N LEU A 23 -3.64 -14.78 -2.16
CA LEU A 23 -2.28 -15.24 -2.50
C LEU A 23 -1.63 -16.01 -1.33
N HIS A 24 -2.38 -16.92 -0.70
CA HIS A 24 -1.86 -17.88 0.28
C HIS A 24 -1.10 -17.23 1.46
N GLY A 25 -1.63 -16.11 1.97
CA GLY A 25 -1.07 -15.41 3.12
C GLY A 25 0.03 -14.40 2.80
N LEU A 26 0.18 -13.95 1.55
CA LEU A 26 1.15 -12.91 1.20
C LEU A 26 0.67 -11.51 1.60
N PHE A 27 1.45 -10.80 2.42
CA PHE A 27 1.25 -9.36 2.62
C PHE A 27 1.98 -8.59 1.51
N THR A 28 1.25 -7.81 0.72
CA THR A 28 1.82 -7.03 -0.39
C THR A 28 2.42 -5.71 0.10
N ALA A 29 1.91 -5.19 1.22
CA ALA A 29 2.31 -3.92 1.83
C ALA A 29 3.07 -4.09 3.15
N HIS A 30 2.76 -5.13 3.93
CA HIS A 30 3.40 -5.38 5.24
C HIS A 30 4.61 -6.31 5.14
N VAL A 31 5.73 -5.73 4.74
CA VAL A 31 7.03 -6.42 4.63
C VAL A 31 7.44 -7.08 5.96
N THR A 32 7.16 -6.45 7.10
CA THR A 32 7.44 -6.99 8.44
C THR A 32 6.67 -8.30 8.73
N GLY A 33 5.40 -8.37 8.32
CA GLY A 33 4.56 -9.56 8.49
C GLY A 33 5.09 -10.75 7.68
N ASN A 34 5.59 -10.50 6.47
CA ASN A 34 6.17 -11.55 5.63
C ASN A 34 7.40 -12.21 6.24
N PHE A 35 8.24 -11.48 6.99
CA PHE A 35 9.38 -12.09 7.71
C PHE A 35 8.91 -13.15 8.72
N VAL A 36 7.86 -12.84 9.49
CA VAL A 36 7.30 -13.77 10.47
C VAL A 36 6.72 -15.00 9.78
N LEU A 37 6.01 -14.79 8.67
CA LEU A 37 5.44 -15.90 7.89
C LEU A 37 6.53 -16.79 7.32
N ILE A 38 7.61 -16.25 6.76
CA ILE A 38 8.75 -17.05 6.30
C ILE A 38 9.38 -17.84 7.46
N GLY A 39 9.51 -17.23 8.64
CA GLY A 39 9.98 -17.91 9.84
C GLY A 39 9.10 -19.11 10.23
N ARG A 40 7.77 -19.00 10.11
CA ARG A 40 6.83 -20.10 10.34
C ARG A 40 7.11 -21.29 9.41
N GLU A 41 7.45 -21.00 8.15
CA GLU A 41 7.71 -22.03 7.13
C GLU A 41 8.95 -22.89 7.44
N ALA A 42 9.86 -22.42 8.30
CA ALA A 42 11.01 -23.20 8.76
C ALA A 42 10.62 -24.39 9.66
N VAL A 43 9.47 -24.32 10.33
CA VAL A 43 8.96 -25.37 11.24
C VAL A 43 7.79 -26.13 10.59
N THR A 44 7.00 -25.46 9.74
CA THR A 44 5.89 -26.06 9.00
C THR A 44 6.03 -25.71 7.53
N PRO A 45 6.77 -26.51 6.75
CA PRO A 45 7.02 -26.21 5.34
C PRO A 45 5.72 -26.17 4.53
N GLY A 46 5.43 -25.01 3.96
CA GLY A 46 4.40 -24.78 2.96
C GLY A 46 5.01 -24.51 1.58
N HIS A 47 4.16 -24.50 0.56
CA HIS A 47 4.60 -24.47 -0.84
C HIS A 47 4.95 -23.06 -1.37
N ASP A 48 4.63 -21.99 -0.63
CA ASP A 48 4.66 -20.60 -1.14
C ASP A 48 5.75 -19.70 -0.53
N VAL A 49 6.78 -20.30 0.07
CA VAL A 49 7.95 -19.56 0.63
C VAL A 49 8.61 -18.68 -0.43
N LEU A 50 8.73 -19.21 -1.66
CA LEU A 50 9.39 -18.51 -2.76
C LEU A 50 8.66 -17.21 -3.12
N LEU A 51 7.33 -17.22 -3.15
CA LEU A 51 6.54 -16.02 -3.42
C LEU A 51 6.76 -14.96 -2.33
N LYS A 52 6.71 -15.36 -1.06
CA LYS A 52 6.97 -14.47 0.08
C LYS A 52 8.39 -13.89 0.02
N LEU A 53 9.38 -14.69 -0.39
CA LEU A 53 10.76 -14.24 -0.53
C LEU A 53 10.97 -13.30 -1.73
N LEU A 54 10.36 -13.59 -2.89
CA LEU A 54 10.45 -12.76 -4.10
C LEU A 54 9.63 -11.46 -3.99
N ALA A 55 8.65 -11.40 -3.09
CA ALA A 55 7.93 -10.16 -2.81
C ALA A 55 8.85 -9.02 -2.34
N PHE A 56 9.95 -9.33 -1.63
CA PHE A 56 10.93 -8.34 -1.19
C PHE A 56 11.64 -7.64 -2.36
N PRO A 57 12.33 -8.34 -3.28
CA PRO A 57 12.96 -7.69 -4.42
C PRO A 57 11.94 -7.00 -5.33
N ALA A 58 10.73 -7.53 -5.48
CA ALA A 58 9.68 -6.86 -6.24
C ALA A 58 9.25 -5.53 -5.58
N PHE A 59 9.06 -5.52 -4.26
CA PHE A 59 8.79 -4.30 -3.49
C PHE A 59 9.93 -3.28 -3.61
N MET A 60 11.18 -3.72 -3.52
CA MET A 60 12.35 -2.87 -3.75
C MET A 60 12.39 -2.31 -5.17
N ALA A 61 12.07 -3.12 -6.18
CA ALA A 61 11.99 -2.67 -7.57
C ALA A 61 10.93 -1.57 -7.75
N GLY A 62 9.79 -1.68 -7.07
CA GLY A 62 8.77 -0.62 -7.01
C GLY A 62 9.31 0.70 -6.44
N ILE A 63 10.09 0.64 -5.35
CA ILE A 63 10.76 1.81 -4.76
C ILE A 63 11.76 2.44 -5.74
N VAL A 64 12.57 1.61 -6.41
CA VAL A 64 13.55 2.07 -7.40
C VAL A 64 12.84 2.76 -8.57
N ALA A 65 11.78 2.14 -9.11
CA ALA A 65 11.00 2.67 -10.22
C ALA A 65 10.38 4.03 -9.87
N VAL A 66 9.73 4.15 -8.70
CA VAL A 66 9.12 5.42 -8.31
C VAL A 66 10.16 6.49 -8.00
N ARG A 67 11.33 6.13 -7.43
CA ARG A 67 12.41 7.10 -7.20
C ARG A 67 12.98 7.64 -8.50
N ALA A 68 13.17 6.77 -9.50
CA ALA A 68 13.61 7.18 -10.84
C ALA A 68 12.57 8.09 -11.51
N LEU A 69 11.29 7.72 -11.43
CA LEU A 69 10.17 8.51 -11.95
C LEU A 69 10.11 9.91 -11.31
N VAL A 70 10.11 9.98 -9.98
CA VAL A 70 10.08 11.24 -9.23
C VAL A 70 11.24 12.15 -9.63
N ARG A 71 12.47 11.60 -9.73
CA ARG A 71 13.64 12.37 -10.17
C ARG A 71 13.48 12.91 -11.59
N ARG A 72 12.90 12.12 -12.50
CA ARG A 72 12.66 12.54 -13.89
C ARG A 72 11.62 13.66 -13.96
N GLN A 73 10.48 13.50 -13.27
CA GLN A 73 9.42 14.51 -13.26
C GLN A 73 9.90 15.84 -12.63
N GLN A 74 10.65 15.78 -11.53
CA GLN A 74 11.21 16.98 -10.89
C GLN A 74 12.19 17.73 -11.80
N ARG A 75 12.98 17.01 -12.62
CA ARG A 75 13.86 17.65 -13.62
C ARG A 75 13.09 18.31 -14.77
N ALA A 76 11.93 17.76 -15.12
CA ALA A 76 11.06 18.29 -16.16
C ALA A 76 10.14 19.43 -15.66
N GLY A 77 10.07 19.66 -14.35
CA GLY A 77 9.11 20.60 -13.74
C GLY A 77 7.67 20.07 -13.68
N ASP A 78 7.50 18.75 -13.86
CA ASP A 78 6.19 18.09 -13.90
C ASP A 78 5.72 17.61 -12.52
N ASP A 79 4.42 17.32 -12.40
CA ASP A 79 3.82 16.71 -11.21
C ASP A 79 4.29 15.27 -10.99
N ALA A 80 5.25 15.11 -10.06
CA ALA A 80 5.77 13.81 -9.67
C ALA A 80 4.72 12.94 -8.93
N LEU A 81 3.74 13.53 -8.25
CA LEU A 81 2.76 12.80 -7.45
C LEU A 81 1.70 12.17 -8.35
N ARG A 82 1.18 12.91 -9.34
CA ARG A 82 0.27 12.37 -10.37
C ARG A 82 0.90 11.16 -11.06
N SER A 83 2.14 11.31 -11.54
CA SER A 83 2.86 10.23 -12.22
C SER A 83 3.11 9.02 -11.30
N SER A 84 3.36 9.25 -10.01
CA SER A 84 3.53 8.15 -9.03
C SER A 84 2.24 7.35 -8.80
N HIS A 85 1.08 8.01 -8.71
CA HIS A 85 -0.21 7.32 -8.64
C HIS A 85 -0.50 6.52 -9.91
N LEU A 86 -0.17 7.06 -11.10
CA LEU A 86 -0.33 6.36 -12.37
C LEU A 86 0.58 5.13 -12.48
N LEU A 87 1.83 5.23 -12.02
CA LEU A 87 2.74 4.08 -11.95
C LEU A 87 2.17 2.97 -11.07
N GLN A 88 1.70 3.32 -9.87
CA GLN A 88 1.07 2.35 -8.97
C GLN A 88 -0.18 1.72 -9.60
N ALA A 89 -1.05 2.53 -10.21
CA ALA A 89 -2.25 2.06 -10.89
C ALA A 89 -1.91 1.09 -12.04
N ALA A 90 -0.88 1.40 -12.84
CA ALA A 90 -0.43 0.54 -13.93
C ALA A 90 0.09 -0.82 -13.43
N LEU A 91 0.89 -0.83 -12.36
CA LEU A 91 1.38 -2.07 -11.74
C LEU A 91 0.24 -2.91 -11.15
N MET A 92 -0.74 -2.27 -10.50
CA MET A 92 -1.91 -2.96 -9.96
C MET A 92 -2.85 -3.46 -11.07
N MET A 93 -2.99 -2.73 -12.17
CA MET A 93 -3.75 -3.18 -13.32
C MET A 93 -3.08 -4.38 -13.99
N ALA A 94 -1.74 -4.38 -14.10
CA ALA A 94 -1.00 -5.55 -14.58
C ALA A 94 -1.18 -6.76 -13.65
N SER A 95 -1.12 -6.55 -12.33
CA SER A 95 -1.41 -7.60 -11.33
C SER A 95 -2.84 -8.15 -11.49
N ALA A 96 -3.83 -7.27 -11.64
CA ALA A 96 -5.22 -7.66 -11.87
C ALA A 96 -5.37 -8.48 -13.16
N ALA A 97 -4.72 -8.06 -14.25
CA ALA A 97 -4.73 -8.77 -15.52
C ALA A 97 -4.10 -10.17 -15.40
N CYS A 98 -2.97 -10.31 -14.70
CA CYS A 98 -2.37 -11.62 -14.40
C CYS A 98 -3.34 -12.52 -13.61
N GLY A 99 -4.02 -11.96 -12.60
CA GLY A 99 -5.01 -12.69 -11.80
C GLY A 99 -6.21 -13.15 -12.62
N LEU A 100 -6.71 -12.31 -13.54
CA LEU A 100 -7.83 -12.66 -14.43
C LEU A 100 -7.45 -13.69 -15.50
N ALA A 101 -6.21 -13.62 -16.00
CA ALA A 101 -5.70 -14.53 -17.01
C ALA A 101 -5.29 -15.90 -16.45
N GLY A 102 -5.28 -16.08 -15.12
CA GLY A 102 -4.75 -17.29 -14.49
C GLY A 102 -3.23 -17.45 -14.68
N ALA A 103 -2.50 -16.35 -14.89
CA ALA A 103 -1.05 -16.35 -15.17
C ALA A 103 -0.17 -16.73 -13.96
N GLY A 104 -0.78 -17.17 -12.85
CA GLY A 104 -0.12 -17.64 -11.63
C GLY A 104 -0.01 -16.59 -10.53
N ASP A 105 -0.08 -17.07 -9.29
CA ASP A 105 -0.04 -16.25 -8.06
C ASP A 105 1.28 -15.50 -7.90
N ILE A 106 2.38 -16.03 -8.47
CA ILE A 106 3.68 -15.40 -8.41
C ILE A 106 3.66 -14.06 -9.15
N ALA A 107 3.33 -14.05 -10.46
CA ALA A 107 3.32 -12.82 -11.24
C ALA A 107 2.36 -11.78 -10.65
N THR A 108 1.17 -12.24 -10.26
CA THR A 108 0.13 -11.44 -9.60
C THR A 108 0.67 -10.79 -8.31
N GLY A 109 1.28 -11.57 -7.44
CA GLY A 109 1.83 -11.11 -6.16
C GLY A 109 3.03 -10.18 -6.31
N LEU A 110 3.96 -10.47 -7.23
CA LEU A 110 5.15 -9.64 -7.45
C LEU A 110 4.78 -8.25 -8.00
N LEU A 111 3.86 -8.18 -8.97
CA LEU A 111 3.37 -6.91 -9.49
C LEU A 111 2.63 -6.10 -8.41
N CYS A 112 1.85 -6.79 -7.56
CA CYS A 112 1.16 -6.15 -6.44
C CYS A 112 2.15 -5.62 -5.38
N ALA A 113 3.16 -6.42 -5.01
CA ALA A 113 4.22 -6.01 -4.09
C ALA A 113 5.03 -4.82 -4.65
N ALA A 114 5.35 -4.82 -5.95
CA ALA A 114 6.00 -3.68 -6.61
C ALA A 114 5.13 -2.41 -6.57
N ALA A 115 3.82 -2.54 -6.79
CA ALA A 115 2.90 -1.41 -6.67
C ALA A 115 2.88 -0.82 -5.25
N MET A 116 2.82 -1.67 -4.22
CA MET A 116 2.88 -1.22 -2.83
C MET A 116 4.25 -0.65 -2.45
N GLY A 117 5.33 -1.19 -3.02
CA GLY A 117 6.67 -0.62 -2.93
C GLY A 117 6.73 0.81 -3.48
N ALA A 118 6.12 1.05 -4.64
CA ALA A 118 5.98 2.39 -5.21
C ALA A 118 5.19 3.32 -4.27
N GLN A 119 4.08 2.86 -3.69
CA GLN A 119 3.31 3.62 -2.68
C GLN A 119 4.14 4.04 -1.48
N ASN A 120 4.89 3.10 -0.92
CA ASN A 120 5.78 3.38 0.21
C ASN A 120 6.88 4.38 -0.18
N GLY A 121 7.43 4.23 -1.39
CA GLY A 121 8.44 5.11 -1.94
C GLY A 121 7.96 6.55 -2.11
N TYR A 122 6.90 6.79 -2.88
CA TYR A 122 6.41 8.18 -3.08
C TYR A 122 5.83 8.76 -1.79
N GLY A 123 5.27 7.94 -0.89
CA GLY A 123 4.81 8.38 0.42
C GLY A 123 5.95 9.05 1.20
N LYS A 124 7.14 8.42 1.22
CA LYS A 124 8.33 9.02 1.84
C LYS A 124 8.93 10.18 1.06
N LEU A 125 8.89 10.14 -0.28
CA LEU A 125 9.56 11.14 -1.12
C LEU A 125 8.77 12.43 -1.30
N LEU A 126 7.44 12.34 -1.40
CA LEU A 126 6.55 13.45 -1.80
C LEU A 126 5.56 13.83 -0.69
N LEU A 127 5.31 12.94 0.27
CA LEU A 127 4.27 13.10 1.29
C LEU A 127 4.82 12.97 2.72
N ALA A 128 6.08 13.35 2.95
CA ALA A 128 6.78 13.16 4.22
C ALA A 128 6.11 13.82 5.44
N GLN A 129 5.23 14.80 5.25
CA GLN A 129 4.45 15.44 6.31
C GLN A 129 3.21 14.63 6.74
N LEU A 130 2.83 13.61 5.98
CA LEU A 130 1.73 12.72 6.32
C LEU A 130 2.25 11.49 7.07
N PRO A 131 1.48 10.94 8.03
CA PRO A 131 1.78 9.63 8.62
C PRO A 131 1.93 8.56 7.53
N ALA A 132 2.88 7.63 7.72
CA ALA A 132 3.11 6.57 6.75
C ALA A 132 1.89 5.64 6.65
N SER A 133 1.41 5.37 5.43
CA SER A 133 0.18 4.60 5.19
C SER A 133 0.31 3.09 5.47
N THR A 134 1.53 2.60 5.70
CA THR A 134 1.85 1.17 5.88
C THR A 134 2.57 0.86 7.20
N VAL A 135 2.90 1.87 8.01
CA VAL A 135 3.56 1.67 9.32
C VAL A 135 2.54 1.83 10.44
N MET A 136 1.59 0.90 10.52
CA MET A 136 0.41 1.08 11.36
C MET A 136 0.67 0.89 12.85
N THR A 137 1.60 0.03 13.27
CA THR A 137 1.97 -0.11 14.69
C THR A 137 2.43 1.24 15.27
N GLY A 138 3.31 1.94 14.55
CA GLY A 138 3.77 3.28 14.96
C GLY A 138 2.63 4.30 14.99
N ASN A 139 1.78 4.30 13.95
CA ASN A 139 0.64 5.22 13.88
C ASN A 139 -0.37 5.01 15.02
N VAL A 140 -0.70 3.77 15.37
CA VAL A 140 -1.63 3.45 16.47
C VAL A 140 -1.03 3.88 17.81
N THR A 141 0.25 3.60 18.06
CA THR A 141 0.93 4.06 19.27
C THR A 141 0.90 5.59 19.36
N GLN A 142 1.25 6.29 18.28
CA GLN A 142 1.25 7.75 18.27
C GLN A 142 -0.15 8.33 18.42
N LEU A 143 -1.17 7.69 17.82
CA LEU A 143 -2.56 8.08 17.97
C LEU A 143 -3.02 8.03 19.42
N VAL A 144 -2.67 6.97 20.16
CA VAL A 144 -3.01 6.85 21.58
C VAL A 144 -2.31 7.93 22.41
N ILE A 145 -1.00 8.14 22.20
CA ILE A 145 -0.23 9.18 22.90
C ILE A 145 -0.82 10.57 22.62
N ASP A 146 -1.06 10.90 21.35
CA ASP A 146 -1.64 12.19 20.96
C ASP A 146 -3.03 12.40 21.54
N ALA A 147 -3.84 11.34 21.63
CA ALA A 147 -5.17 11.44 22.23
C ALA A 147 -5.10 11.74 23.74
N LEU A 148 -4.18 11.07 24.46
CA LEU A 148 -3.97 11.31 25.89
C LEU A 148 -3.43 12.72 26.16
N ASP A 149 -2.45 13.16 25.39
CA ASP A 149 -1.88 14.50 25.54
C ASP A 149 -2.90 15.60 25.20
N ARG A 150 -3.75 15.36 24.20
CA ARG A 150 -4.88 16.24 23.85
C ARG A 150 -5.89 16.35 24.99
N ALA A 151 -6.19 15.23 25.66
CA ALA A 151 -7.06 15.21 26.84
C ALA A 151 -6.41 15.93 28.03
N GLY A 152 -5.08 15.88 28.15
CA GLY A 152 -4.29 16.65 29.11
C GLY A 152 -4.08 18.13 28.75
N GLY A 153 -4.73 18.65 27.72
CA GLY A 153 -4.67 20.06 27.32
C GLY A 153 -3.57 20.43 26.32
N THR A 154 -2.75 19.47 25.87
CA THR A 154 -1.69 19.72 24.90
C THR A 154 -2.26 19.72 23.47
N PRO A 155 -2.05 20.77 22.65
CA PRO A 155 -2.55 20.80 21.28
C PRO A 155 -1.83 19.75 20.40
N ARG A 156 -2.61 18.89 19.74
CA ARG A 156 -2.13 17.85 18.83
C ARG A 156 -2.78 17.99 17.45
N PRO A 157 -2.25 18.86 16.56
CA PRO A 157 -2.87 19.17 15.27
C PRO A 157 -2.85 17.99 14.28
N ALA A 158 -1.93 17.04 14.45
CA ALA A 158 -1.83 15.85 13.61
C ALA A 158 -2.80 14.71 13.99
N LEU A 159 -3.47 14.81 15.16
CA LEU A 159 -4.30 13.75 15.73
C LEU A 159 -5.38 13.25 14.77
N LEU A 160 -6.10 14.17 14.13
CA LEU A 160 -7.15 13.82 13.16
C LEU A 160 -6.58 13.15 11.90
N SER A 161 -5.38 13.53 11.46
CA SER A 161 -4.73 12.90 10.32
C SER A 161 -4.24 11.49 10.65
N LEU A 162 -3.74 11.26 11.87
CA LEU A 162 -3.38 9.95 12.39
C LEU A 162 -4.62 9.05 12.53
N ALA A 163 -5.67 9.56 13.20
CA ALA A 163 -6.92 8.85 13.42
C ALA A 163 -7.58 8.44 12.09
N SER A 164 -7.70 9.37 11.14
CA SER A 164 -8.27 9.07 9.82
C SER A 164 -7.42 8.10 9.00
N GLY A 165 -6.09 8.12 9.15
CA GLY A 165 -5.20 7.11 8.58
C GLY A 165 -5.47 5.70 9.12
N VAL A 166 -5.53 5.56 10.45
CA VAL A 166 -5.79 4.27 11.12
C VAL A 166 -7.18 3.73 10.79
N VAL A 167 -8.22 4.57 10.87
CA VAL A 167 -9.59 4.18 10.51
C VAL A 167 -9.69 3.84 9.03
N GLY A 168 -9.04 4.64 8.16
CA GLY A 168 -8.98 4.37 6.73
C GLY A 168 -8.35 3.00 6.45
N PHE A 169 -7.23 2.68 7.09
CA PHE A 169 -6.57 1.39 6.99
C PHE A 169 -7.49 0.23 7.41
N ALA A 170 -8.12 0.33 8.59
CA ALA A 170 -9.02 -0.70 9.09
C ALA A 170 -10.23 -0.92 8.17
N ALA A 171 -10.84 0.16 7.67
CA ALA A 171 -11.91 0.08 6.68
C ALA A 171 -11.44 -0.55 5.36
N GLY A 172 -10.21 -0.23 4.96
CA GLY A 172 -9.52 -0.84 3.82
C GLY A 172 -9.43 -2.35 3.99
N CYS A 173 -8.95 -2.83 5.13
CA CYS A 173 -8.85 -4.26 5.42
C CYS A 173 -10.20 -4.98 5.29
N VAL A 174 -11.27 -4.43 5.87
CA VAL A 174 -12.62 -5.01 5.77
C VAL A 174 -13.09 -5.04 4.31
N ALA A 175 -12.92 -3.94 3.58
CA ALA A 175 -13.29 -3.87 2.17
C ALA A 175 -12.46 -4.82 1.29
N GLY A 176 -11.17 -5.00 1.58
CA GLY A 176 -10.28 -5.94 0.90
C GLY A 176 -10.66 -7.40 1.16
N ALA A 177 -11.05 -7.72 2.40
CA ALA A 177 -11.58 -9.05 2.74
C ALA A 177 -12.89 -9.35 2.01
N VAL A 178 -13.79 -8.37 1.92
CA VAL A 178 -15.01 -8.48 1.11
C VAL A 178 -14.63 -8.67 -0.37
N ALA A 179 -13.67 -7.90 -0.88
CA ALA A 179 -13.21 -7.97 -2.27
C ALA A 179 -12.61 -9.32 -2.66
N ALA A 180 -11.99 -10.02 -1.71
CA ALA A 180 -11.36 -11.31 -1.94
C ALA A 180 -12.34 -12.40 -2.41
N ARG A 181 -13.65 -12.23 -2.19
CA ARG A 181 -14.67 -13.15 -2.73
C ARG A 181 -14.71 -13.19 -4.27
N TRP A 182 -14.19 -12.16 -4.94
CA TRP A 182 -14.09 -12.09 -6.40
C TRP A 182 -12.68 -12.40 -6.93
N GLY A 183 -11.78 -12.88 -6.05
CA GLY A 183 -10.39 -13.15 -6.37
C GLY A 183 -9.56 -11.88 -6.58
N MET A 184 -8.25 -12.07 -6.77
CA MET A 184 -7.29 -10.96 -6.89
C MET A 184 -7.53 -10.11 -8.14
N GLY A 185 -7.92 -10.74 -9.26
CA GLY A 185 -8.14 -10.05 -10.54
C GLY A 185 -9.20 -8.95 -10.45
N LEU A 186 -10.46 -9.33 -10.22
CA LEU A 186 -11.57 -8.37 -10.08
C LEU A 186 -11.46 -7.56 -8.79
N GLY A 187 -10.98 -8.17 -7.71
CA GLY A 187 -10.83 -7.52 -6.41
C GLY A 187 -9.87 -6.32 -6.45
N LEU A 188 -8.91 -6.26 -7.37
CA LEU A 188 -7.99 -5.11 -7.46
C LEU A 188 -8.58 -3.90 -8.21
N LEU A 189 -9.63 -4.08 -9.02
CA LEU A 189 -10.19 -3.01 -9.86
C LEU A 189 -10.67 -1.78 -9.08
N PRO A 190 -11.34 -1.90 -7.91
CA PRO A 190 -11.71 -0.74 -7.10
C PRO A 190 -10.50 0.07 -6.62
N ALA A 191 -9.41 -0.60 -6.26
CA ALA A 191 -8.18 0.06 -5.83
C ALA A 191 -7.50 0.82 -6.98
N VAL A 192 -7.51 0.23 -8.19
CA VAL A 192 -7.02 0.93 -9.39
C VAL A 192 -7.89 2.15 -9.72
N ALA A 193 -9.21 2.02 -9.67
CA ALA A 193 -10.12 3.13 -9.89
C ALA A 193 -9.87 4.29 -8.91
N ALA A 194 -9.68 3.97 -7.62
CA ALA A 194 -9.35 4.96 -6.60
C ALA A 194 -8.01 5.67 -6.90
N LEU A 195 -6.97 4.95 -7.32
CA LEU A 195 -5.69 5.55 -7.72
C LEU A 195 -5.82 6.47 -8.94
N LEU A 196 -6.62 6.10 -9.94
CA LEU A 196 -6.88 6.94 -11.11
C LEU A 196 -7.61 8.23 -10.73
N VAL A 197 -8.58 8.15 -9.82
CA VAL A 197 -9.25 9.33 -9.26
C VAL A 197 -8.23 10.21 -8.52
N MET A 198 -7.36 9.62 -7.68
CA MET A 198 -6.31 10.37 -6.98
C MET A 198 -5.31 11.01 -7.94
N ALA A 199 -4.96 10.34 -9.05
CA ALA A 199 -4.11 10.90 -10.09
C ALA A 199 -4.79 12.07 -10.81
N ALA A 200 -6.10 11.99 -11.10
CA ALA A 200 -6.86 13.08 -11.71
C ALA A 200 -7.02 14.29 -10.77
N LEU A 201 -7.12 14.06 -9.46
CA LEU A 201 -7.20 15.11 -8.44
C LEU A 201 -5.82 15.67 -8.03
N SER A 202 -4.73 15.04 -8.46
CA SER A 202 -3.38 15.57 -8.32
C SER A 202 -3.22 16.69 -9.35
N LYS A 203 -3.51 17.93 -8.94
CA LYS A 203 -3.23 19.10 -9.78
C LYS A 203 -1.72 19.24 -9.92
N ALA A 204 -1.27 19.46 -11.16
CA ALA A 204 0.07 19.98 -11.41
C ALA A 204 0.23 21.26 -10.59
N GLN A 205 1.18 21.23 -9.66
CA GLN A 205 1.60 22.44 -8.94
C GLN A 205 2.35 23.36 -9.89
#